data_AF-A0A1Y1Q4S4-F1
#
_entry.id   AF-A0A1Y1Q4S4-F1
#
_cell.length_a   1.000
_cell.length_b   1.000
_cell.length_c   1.000
_cell.angle_alpha   90.00
_cell.angle_beta   90.00
_cell.angle_gamma   90.00
#
_symmetry.space_group_name_H-M   'P 1'
#
loop_
_entity.id
_entity.type
_entity.pdbx_description
1 polymer ?
#
loop_
_entity_poly.entity_id
_entity_poly.type
_entity_poly.pdbx_seq_one_letter_code
_entity_poly.pdbx_strand_id
1 'polypeptide(L)'
;MTFKILILFIGIFPLGWSPLIWAFAPLVTNQDSLILRTNITDNHCLECHGIKGYAIPLGAHGDTPKKTLDVNIDNLRASVHGKLTCLQCHTEIQQLPHRKDGLPLVDCVHCHQQLPQESAELIEEIKRGRAMAGLIPSFTPTPSAAQQFTQDYTHSIHAQPRQDNPQQPNADCQACHGTHYVFPSADSRALSHRLASPQVCGQCHTKALAEYRGSVHGAALKTPWKGESAVCSDCHTAHQISATEGLTARRVITEQCGNCHADALSSYMDSYHGQLAWLGGEKVAKCYDCHEAHDTRKIEDPAAKVNPTHLLKTCQECHKNATTRFIQFHPHANTRDFDKYPALWLVAKGMVALVIIVLIFFYSHSLLWFYRSWQTRKINHPHQAPLPANIDTHQHFQRFSWPWRVNHWLLALSVMTLVFTGMTVMYADSLWALKTVIILGGPENAATIHRIAAVIFLTAILGHLLALFYKLILRRRQGNFAWFGYYHVIKMLPT
;
A
#
# COMPACT_ATOMS: atom_id res chain seq x y z
N MET A 1 17.98 85.07 3.68
CA MET A 1 18.43 86.28 4.39
C MET A 1 18.27 86.04 5.88
N THR A 2 19.42 85.95 6.55
CA THR A 2 19.59 86.10 8.00
C THR A 2 18.93 87.39 8.49
N PHE A 3 18.31 87.41 9.68
CA PHE A 3 18.54 88.48 10.66
C PHE A 3 18.02 88.09 12.07
N LYS A 4 18.92 88.29 13.04
CA LYS A 4 18.73 88.24 14.49
C LYS A 4 17.94 89.46 14.99
N ILE A 5 17.56 89.44 16.28
CA ILE A 5 17.52 90.53 17.31
C ILE A 5 16.34 90.20 18.27
N LEU A 6 16.51 89.73 19.51
CA LEU A 6 17.13 90.25 20.75
C LEU A 6 16.36 91.41 21.43
N ILE A 7 16.26 91.32 22.77
CA ILE A 7 15.96 92.35 23.80
C ILE A 7 14.47 92.35 24.25
N LEU A 8 14.04 91.84 25.41
CA LEU A 8 14.42 91.98 26.85
C LEU A 8 13.93 93.31 27.45
N PHE A 9 13.07 93.24 28.47
CA PHE A 9 12.96 94.07 29.71
C PHE A 9 11.52 94.03 30.28
N ILE A 10 11.33 93.31 31.40
CA ILE A 10 11.13 93.82 32.79
C ILE A 10 9.75 94.41 33.05
N GLY A 11 9.05 93.89 34.08
CA GLY A 11 8.10 94.71 34.83
C GLY A 11 6.92 94.02 35.51
N ILE A 12 7.16 93.43 36.68
CA ILE A 12 6.39 93.67 37.93
C ILE A 12 4.93 93.15 38.00
N PHE A 13 4.79 92.05 38.77
CA PHE A 13 3.63 91.57 39.55
C PHE A 13 3.05 92.67 40.47
N PRO A 14 1.75 92.66 40.86
CA PRO A 14 1.33 91.74 41.93
C PRO A 14 -0.12 91.22 41.95
N LEU A 15 -0.25 90.01 42.50
CA LEU A 15 -1.25 89.52 43.45
C LEU A 15 -2.73 89.51 43.06
N GLY A 16 -3.18 88.33 42.60
CA GLY A 16 -4.55 87.84 42.74
C GLY A 16 -4.51 86.38 43.16
N TRP A 17 -4.66 86.11 44.45
CA TRP A 17 -4.76 84.76 45.01
C TRP A 17 -6.10 84.13 44.62
N SER A 18 -6.05 82.90 44.10
CA SER A 18 -7.20 81.99 44.03
C SER A 18 -6.68 80.59 44.36
N PRO A 19 -7.20 79.90 45.39
CA PRO A 19 -6.74 78.57 45.73
C PRO A 19 -7.38 77.58 44.75
N LEU A 20 -6.69 77.28 43.66
CA LEU A 20 -6.97 76.08 42.89
C LEU A 20 -6.49 74.90 43.73
N ILE A 21 -7.46 74.20 44.31
CA ILE A 21 -7.31 72.87 44.86
C ILE A 21 -6.80 71.99 43.72
N TRP A 22 -5.50 71.69 43.72
CA TRP A 22 -4.95 70.61 42.92
C TRP A 22 -5.49 69.32 43.50
N ALA A 23 -6.62 68.86 42.98
CA ALA A 23 -6.93 67.44 43.00
C ALA A 23 -5.80 66.76 42.22
N PHE A 24 -4.82 66.24 42.95
CA PHE A 24 -3.97 65.16 42.47
C PHE A 24 -4.92 64.00 42.14
N ALA A 25 -5.43 63.97 40.91
CA ALA A 25 -5.75 62.71 40.30
C ALA A 25 -4.45 61.92 40.30
N PRO A 26 -4.36 60.75 40.96
CA PRO A 26 -3.20 59.92 40.77
C PRO A 26 -3.11 59.68 39.25
N LEU A 27 -1.93 59.95 38.70
CA LEU A 27 -1.58 59.41 37.39
C LEU A 27 -1.74 57.90 37.54
N VAL A 28 -2.87 57.35 37.09
CA VAL A 28 -3.01 55.91 36.90
C VAL A 28 -2.09 55.62 35.73
N THR A 29 -0.81 55.41 36.04
CA THR A 29 0.11 54.75 35.14
C THR A 29 -0.48 53.36 34.98
N ASN A 30 -1.23 53.15 33.90
CA ASN A 30 -1.61 51.82 33.46
C ASN A 30 -0.36 51.14 32.90
N GLN A 31 0.63 50.93 33.77
CA GLN A 31 1.62 49.88 33.60
C GLN A 31 0.87 48.62 33.99
N ASP A 32 0.08 48.10 33.05
CA ASP A 32 -0.27 46.69 33.05
C ASP A 32 1.06 45.95 33.16
N SER A 33 1.33 45.42 34.35
CA SER A 33 2.60 44.82 34.71
C SER A 33 2.84 43.63 33.78
N LEU A 34 3.75 43.80 32.82
CA LEU A 34 4.16 42.75 31.90
C LEU A 34 4.64 41.55 32.71
N ILE A 35 3.96 40.41 32.59
CA ILE A 35 4.38 39.17 33.23
C ILE A 35 5.34 38.48 32.28
N LEU A 36 6.61 38.39 32.65
CA LEU A 36 7.63 37.69 31.88
C LEU A 36 7.45 36.16 32.00
N ARG A 37 7.86 35.43 30.95
CA ARG A 37 7.68 33.98 30.81
C ARG A 37 7.97 33.14 32.03
N THR A 38 9.04 33.44 32.76
CA THR A 38 9.48 32.68 33.94
C THR A 38 8.44 32.70 35.07
N ASN A 39 7.56 33.69 35.07
CA ASN A 39 6.54 33.90 36.10
C ASN A 39 5.12 33.62 35.56
N ILE A 40 4.98 33.20 34.30
CA ILE A 40 3.68 32.85 33.74
C ILE A 40 3.26 31.47 34.28
N THR A 41 2.03 31.37 34.79
CA THR A 41 1.40 30.13 35.21
C THR A 41 0.16 29.88 34.36
N ASP A 42 -0.36 28.65 34.35
CA ASP A 42 -1.58 28.31 33.61
C ASP A 42 -2.78 29.17 34.05
N ASN A 43 -2.85 29.56 35.32
CA ASN A 43 -3.91 30.43 35.84
C ASN A 43 -3.91 31.79 35.13
N HIS A 44 -2.74 32.37 34.88
CA HIS A 44 -2.65 33.64 34.13
C HIS A 44 -3.19 33.51 32.70
N CYS A 45 -3.06 32.33 32.07
CA CYS A 45 -3.67 32.07 30.76
C CYS A 45 -5.20 31.94 30.88
N LEU A 46 -5.67 31.22 31.92
CA LEU A 46 -7.08 30.94 32.15
C LEU A 46 -7.90 32.16 32.59
N GLU A 47 -7.27 33.23 33.08
CA GLU A 47 -7.95 34.51 33.38
C GLU A 47 -8.69 35.06 32.15
N CYS A 48 -8.12 34.90 30.95
CA CYS A 48 -8.75 35.28 29.70
C CYS A 48 -9.31 34.07 28.95
N HIS A 49 -8.50 33.01 28.78
CA HIS A 49 -8.87 31.85 27.97
C HIS A 49 -9.79 30.87 28.70
N GLY A 50 -9.90 30.92 30.03
CA GLY A 50 -10.82 30.06 30.79
C GLY A 50 -12.27 30.55 30.76
N ILE A 51 -12.53 31.75 30.23
CA ILE A 51 -13.87 32.34 30.16
C ILE A 51 -14.65 31.71 29.02
N LYS A 52 -15.71 30.96 29.35
CA LYS A 52 -16.57 30.30 28.36
C LYS A 52 -17.10 31.30 27.32
N GLY A 53 -16.92 30.98 26.04
CA GLY A 53 -17.35 31.82 24.93
C GLY A 53 -16.47 33.04 24.65
N TYR A 54 -15.29 33.15 25.29
CA TYR A 54 -14.30 34.16 24.95
C TYR A 54 -13.90 34.03 23.47
N ALA A 55 -14.02 35.13 22.74
CA ALA A 55 -13.75 35.16 21.32
C ALA A 55 -13.27 36.55 20.89
N ILE A 56 -12.38 36.59 19.91
CA ILE A 56 -11.85 37.84 19.33
C ILE A 56 -12.39 38.05 17.91
N PRO A 57 -12.67 39.29 17.47
CA PRO A 57 -13.07 39.57 16.09
C PRO A 57 -11.89 39.34 15.14
N LEU A 58 -12.14 38.73 13.97
CA LEU A 58 -11.13 38.51 12.93
C LEU A 58 -10.88 39.74 12.04
N GLY A 59 -11.55 40.87 12.26
CA GLY A 59 -11.43 42.11 11.49
C GLY A 59 -11.47 43.38 12.33
N ALA A 60 -11.07 44.50 11.72
CA ALA A 60 -10.84 45.79 12.39
C ALA A 60 -12.12 46.46 12.97
N HIS A 61 -13.31 46.04 12.52
CA HIS A 61 -14.57 46.74 12.80
C HIS A 61 -15.64 45.84 13.47
N GLY A 62 -15.25 44.91 14.34
CA GLY A 62 -16.15 44.30 15.35
C GLY A 62 -17.27 43.36 14.86
N ASP A 63 -17.71 43.47 13.60
CA ASP A 63 -18.85 42.72 13.03
C ASP A 63 -18.44 41.52 12.15
N THR A 64 -17.15 41.23 12.09
CA THR A 64 -16.56 40.11 11.33
C THR A 64 -16.63 38.79 12.10
N PRO A 65 -16.47 37.61 11.45
CA PRO A 65 -16.47 36.32 12.14
C PRO A 65 -15.56 36.35 13.37
N LYS A 66 -16.08 35.85 14.50
CA LYS A 66 -15.36 35.80 15.77
C LYS A 66 -14.58 34.48 15.83
N LYS A 67 -13.31 34.55 16.21
CA LYS A 67 -12.50 33.37 16.53
C LYS A 67 -12.63 33.10 18.02
N THR A 68 -13.26 31.99 18.36
CA THR A 68 -13.34 31.49 19.73
C THR A 68 -11.96 31.10 20.23
N LEU A 69 -11.62 31.57 21.42
CA LEU A 69 -10.33 31.35 22.09
C LEU A 69 -10.48 30.76 23.50
N ASP A 70 -11.70 30.35 23.89
CA ASP A 70 -11.91 29.73 25.18
C ASP A 70 -11.37 28.30 25.24
N VAL A 71 -10.88 27.93 26.43
CA VAL A 71 -10.31 26.63 26.75
C VAL A 71 -10.96 26.13 28.03
N ASN A 72 -11.60 24.96 27.94
CA ASN A 72 -12.11 24.24 29.09
C ASN A 72 -10.96 23.42 29.70
N ILE A 73 -10.50 23.85 30.87
CA ILE A 73 -9.36 23.24 31.55
C ILE A 73 -9.63 21.78 31.95
N ASP A 74 -10.87 21.42 32.31
CA ASP A 74 -11.21 20.05 32.71
C ASP A 74 -11.12 19.09 31.52
N ASN A 75 -11.59 19.52 30.35
CA ASN A 75 -11.46 18.76 29.12
C ASN A 75 -10.00 18.63 28.67
N LEU A 76 -9.20 19.70 28.78
CA LEU A 76 -7.77 19.65 28.49
C LEU A 76 -7.04 18.69 29.45
N ARG A 77 -7.36 18.72 30.75
CA ARG A 77 -6.80 17.81 31.75
C ARG A 77 -7.20 16.35 31.54
N ALA A 78 -8.34 16.10 30.91
CA ALA A 78 -8.77 14.76 30.50
C ALA A 78 -8.14 14.28 29.17
N SER A 79 -7.38 15.14 28.48
CA SER A 79 -6.65 14.78 27.26
C SER A 79 -5.38 13.98 27.57
N VAL A 80 -4.76 13.40 26.54
CA VAL A 80 -3.45 12.73 26.66
C VAL A 80 -2.32 13.69 27.06
N HIS A 81 -2.53 15.00 26.85
CA HIS A 81 -1.63 16.07 27.23
C HIS A 81 -2.01 16.75 28.55
N GLY A 82 -2.95 16.20 29.32
CA GLY A 82 -3.50 16.85 30.51
C GLY A 82 -2.51 17.13 31.65
N LYS A 83 -1.29 16.59 31.58
CA LYS A 83 -0.18 16.88 32.52
C LYS A 83 0.72 18.04 32.07
N LEU A 84 0.58 18.52 30.84
CA LEU A 84 1.37 19.62 30.30
C LEU A 84 0.78 20.97 30.74
N THR A 85 1.67 21.92 31.03
CA THR A 85 1.32 23.33 31.25
C THR A 85 1.14 24.04 29.92
N CYS A 86 0.44 25.19 29.93
CA CYS A 86 0.18 25.98 28.73
C CYS A 86 1.47 26.36 27.99
N LEU A 87 2.54 26.70 28.71
CA LEU A 87 3.83 27.12 28.14
C LEU A 87 4.67 25.96 27.59
N GLN A 88 4.34 24.71 27.92
CA GLN A 88 5.00 23.54 27.33
C GLN A 88 4.53 23.29 25.89
N CYS A 89 3.28 23.67 25.56
CA CYS A 89 2.77 23.66 24.19
C CYS A 89 3.01 25.01 23.49
N HIS A 90 2.71 26.12 24.17
CA HIS A 90 2.89 27.47 23.65
C HIS A 90 4.29 28.01 23.96
N THR A 91 5.29 27.34 23.39
CA THR A 91 6.71 27.58 23.67
C THR A 91 7.23 28.94 23.20
N GLU A 92 6.45 29.70 22.43
CA GLU A 92 6.84 31.02 21.91
C GLU A 92 6.29 32.19 22.72
N ILE A 93 5.44 31.94 23.72
CA ILE A 93 4.93 33.01 24.60
C ILE A 93 6.06 33.48 25.53
N GLN A 94 6.49 34.73 25.37
CA GLN A 94 7.55 35.33 26.19
C GLN A 94 7.03 36.28 27.28
N GLN A 95 5.82 36.83 27.10
CA GLN A 95 5.21 37.76 28.05
C GLN A 95 3.68 37.77 27.95
N LEU A 96 3.00 38.14 29.03
CA LEU A 96 1.57 38.46 29.05
C LEU A 96 1.34 39.95 29.39
N PRO A 97 0.39 40.62 28.73
CA PRO A 97 -0.37 40.16 27.56
C PRO A 97 0.52 39.92 26.34
N HIS A 98 0.26 38.85 25.58
CA HIS A 98 1.06 38.51 24.40
C HIS A 98 0.72 39.42 23.20
N ARG A 99 1.66 39.59 22.25
CA ARG A 99 1.53 40.51 21.09
C ARG A 99 0.28 40.20 20.26
N LYS A 100 -0.28 41.24 19.61
CA LYS A 100 -1.51 41.17 18.77
C LYS A 100 -1.30 40.47 17.42
N ASP A 101 -0.07 40.20 17.05
CA ASP A 101 0.32 39.74 15.71
C ASP A 101 0.04 38.24 15.49
N GLY A 102 -0.60 37.58 16.48
CA GLY A 102 -0.89 36.15 16.48
C GLY A 102 0.28 35.33 17.02
N LEU A 103 -0.04 34.20 17.64
CA LEU A 103 0.96 33.21 18.04
C LEU A 103 1.09 32.17 16.92
N PRO A 104 2.29 31.63 16.69
CA PRO A 104 2.46 30.51 15.78
C PRO A 104 1.74 29.26 16.30
N LEU A 105 1.45 28.36 15.36
CA LEU A 105 0.80 27.10 15.66
C LEU A 105 1.75 26.19 16.45
N VAL A 106 1.18 25.37 17.32
CA VAL A 106 1.93 24.37 18.09
C VAL A 106 2.43 23.28 17.14
N ASP A 107 3.74 23.08 17.09
CA ASP A 107 4.37 22.03 16.29
C ASP A 107 4.34 20.69 17.04
N CYS A 108 3.30 19.90 16.73
CA CYS A 108 3.12 18.57 17.29
C CYS A 108 4.24 17.61 16.84
N VAL A 109 4.75 17.75 15.62
CA VAL A 109 5.72 16.82 15.02
C VAL A 109 7.05 16.93 15.76
N HIS A 110 7.52 18.16 16.00
CA HIS A 110 8.78 18.39 16.70
C HIS A 110 8.80 17.75 18.10
N CYS A 111 7.75 17.97 18.88
CA CYS A 111 7.66 17.42 20.24
C CYS A 111 7.55 15.89 20.23
N HIS A 112 6.69 15.33 19.37
CA HIS A 112 6.49 13.89 19.30
C HIS A 112 7.70 13.13 18.77
N GLN A 113 8.51 13.72 17.88
CA GLN A 113 9.76 13.10 17.43
C GLN A 113 10.82 13.04 18.53
N GLN A 114 10.80 13.99 19.46
CA GLN A 114 11.78 14.11 20.56
C GLN A 114 11.39 13.36 21.84
N LEU A 115 10.29 12.59 21.83
CA LEU A 115 9.92 11.80 23.00
C LEU A 115 11.10 10.89 23.42
N PRO A 116 11.38 10.76 24.73
CA PRO A 116 12.51 9.97 25.19
C PRO A 116 12.41 8.53 24.68
N GLN A 117 13.46 8.03 24.05
CA GLN A 117 13.64 6.59 23.88
C GLN A 117 14.05 5.97 25.23
N GLU A 118 13.84 4.67 25.40
CA GLU A 118 14.32 3.93 26.57
C GLU A 118 15.81 4.26 26.82
N SER A 119 16.19 4.45 28.09
CA SER A 119 17.55 4.88 28.43
C SER A 119 18.60 3.87 27.97
N ALA A 120 19.79 4.34 27.62
CA ALA A 120 20.89 3.46 27.22
C ALA A 120 21.23 2.41 28.29
N GLU A 121 21.08 2.76 29.57
CA GLU A 121 21.26 1.84 30.70
C GLU A 121 20.20 0.73 30.73
N LEU A 122 18.92 1.07 30.53
CA LEU A 122 17.83 0.10 30.47
C LEU A 122 17.97 -0.84 29.26
N ILE A 123 18.40 -0.31 28.12
CA ILE A 123 18.67 -1.10 26.90
C ILE A 123 19.80 -2.11 27.15
N GLU A 124 20.88 -1.69 27.81
CA GLU A 124 21.99 -2.58 28.16
C GLU A 124 21.59 -3.61 29.22
N GLU A 125 20.74 -3.25 30.18
CA GLU A 125 20.18 -4.18 31.16
C GLU A 125 19.29 -5.25 30.49
N ILE A 126 18.42 -4.85 29.56
CA ILE A 126 17.57 -5.77 28.78
C ILE A 126 18.42 -6.69 27.90
N LYS A 127 19.47 -6.18 27.25
CA LYS A 127 20.41 -7.01 26.47
C LYS A 127 21.12 -8.03 27.36
N ARG A 128 21.57 -7.63 28.56
CA ARG A 128 22.15 -8.56 29.55
C ARG A 128 21.14 -9.60 30.02
N GLY A 129 19.91 -9.20 30.33
CA GLY A 129 18.83 -10.11 30.73
C GLY A 129 18.51 -11.14 29.64
N ARG A 130 18.46 -10.72 28.37
CA ARG A 130 18.30 -11.62 27.21
C ARG A 130 19.48 -12.58 27.07
N ALA A 131 20.72 -12.11 27.22
CA ALA A 131 21.90 -12.96 27.18
C ALA A 131 21.88 -14.03 28.28
N MET A 132 21.49 -13.66 29.50
CA MET A 132 21.34 -14.58 30.63
C MET A 132 20.22 -15.61 30.42
N ALA A 133 19.20 -15.26 29.63
CA ALA A 133 18.13 -16.16 29.22
C ALA A 133 18.46 -17.00 27.96
N GLY A 134 19.69 -16.96 27.46
CA GLY A 134 20.12 -17.69 26.25
C GLY A 134 19.54 -17.14 24.94
N LEU A 135 18.98 -15.93 24.97
CA LEU A 135 18.48 -15.23 23.79
C LEU A 135 19.58 -14.35 23.18
N ILE A 136 19.46 -14.07 21.88
CA ILE A 136 20.38 -13.17 21.17
C ILE A 136 20.38 -11.80 21.89
N PRO A 137 21.55 -11.23 22.26
CA PRO A 137 21.68 -9.95 22.96
C PRO A 137 21.46 -8.75 22.02
N SER A 138 20.41 -8.84 21.22
CA SER A 138 19.92 -7.80 20.33
C SER A 138 18.62 -7.27 20.91
N PHE A 139 18.59 -5.97 21.18
CA PHE A 139 17.39 -5.25 21.53
C PHE A 139 17.50 -3.85 20.95
N THR A 140 16.66 -3.60 19.94
CA THR A 140 16.42 -2.26 19.41
C THR A 140 15.17 -1.72 20.10
N PRO A 141 15.25 -0.63 20.87
CA PRO A 141 14.08 -0.03 21.49
C PRO A 141 13.07 0.31 20.40
N THR A 142 11.82 -0.06 20.62
CA THR A 142 10.75 0.31 19.68
C THR A 142 10.34 1.76 19.98
N PRO A 143 10.20 2.62 18.95
CA PRO A 143 9.67 3.96 19.17
C PRO A 143 8.29 3.87 19.82
N SER A 144 7.95 4.86 20.64
CA SER A 144 6.58 4.96 21.16
C SER A 144 5.59 5.00 19.99
N ALA A 145 4.36 4.52 20.19
CA ALA A 145 3.34 4.55 19.14
C ALA A 145 3.15 5.97 18.57
N ALA A 146 3.25 6.99 19.44
CA ALA A 146 3.17 8.39 19.05
C ALA A 146 4.35 8.83 18.17
N GLN A 147 5.57 8.36 18.43
CA GLN A 147 6.73 8.59 17.55
C GLN A 147 6.56 7.92 16.20
N GLN A 148 6.14 6.65 16.20
CA GLN A 148 5.96 5.88 14.97
C GLN A 148 4.89 6.52 14.08
N PHE A 149 3.71 6.82 14.63
CA PHE A 149 2.65 7.50 13.87
C PHE A 149 3.06 8.89 13.39
N THR A 150 3.91 9.59 14.13
CA THR A 150 4.46 10.88 13.69
C THR A 150 5.38 10.71 12.49
N GLN A 151 6.28 9.72 12.53
CA GLN A 151 7.17 9.40 11.41
C GLN A 151 6.36 9.00 10.16
N ASP A 152 5.41 8.10 10.34
CA ASP A 152 4.48 7.67 9.31
C ASP A 152 3.76 8.85 8.65
N TYR A 153 3.19 9.74 9.48
CA TYR A 153 2.52 10.95 9.02
C TYR A 153 3.42 11.82 8.17
N THR A 154 4.68 12.05 8.58
CA THR A 154 5.61 12.89 7.82
C THR A 154 5.93 12.35 6.42
N HIS A 155 5.72 11.06 6.19
CA HIS A 155 5.87 10.42 4.87
C HIS A 155 4.56 10.33 4.07
N SER A 156 3.44 10.74 4.66
CA SER A 156 2.12 10.67 4.03
C SER A 156 1.85 11.84 3.09
N ILE A 157 0.81 11.71 2.25
CA ILE A 157 0.32 12.81 1.43
C ILE A 157 -0.27 13.96 2.27
N HIS A 158 -0.71 13.69 3.51
CA HIS A 158 -1.27 14.71 4.39
C HIS A 158 -0.20 15.69 4.88
N ALA A 159 1.02 15.22 5.13
CA ALA A 159 2.14 16.08 5.53
C ALA A 159 2.75 16.87 4.36
N GLN A 160 2.40 16.55 3.10
CA GLN A 160 2.92 17.29 1.96
C GLN A 160 2.37 18.72 1.93
N PRO A 161 3.17 19.70 1.47
CA PRO A 161 2.71 21.08 1.29
C PRO A 161 1.49 21.16 0.39
N ARG A 162 0.53 21.99 0.77
CA ARG A 162 -0.63 22.26 -0.07
C ARG A 162 -0.23 22.99 -1.35
N GLN A 163 -0.96 22.72 -2.43
CA GLN A 163 -0.77 23.41 -3.71
C GLN A 163 -1.13 24.90 -3.63
N ASP A 164 -2.16 25.26 -2.86
CA ASP A 164 -2.65 26.64 -2.73
C ASP A 164 -1.91 27.44 -1.65
N ASN A 165 -1.42 26.76 -0.60
CA ASN A 165 -0.60 27.37 0.43
C ASN A 165 0.57 26.46 0.83
N PRO A 166 1.74 26.61 0.19
CA PRO A 166 2.91 25.76 0.47
C PRO A 166 3.45 25.83 1.90
N GLN A 167 3.01 26.81 2.71
CA GLN A 167 3.40 26.93 4.12
C GLN A 167 2.58 26.03 5.05
N GLN A 168 1.57 25.32 4.53
CA GLN A 168 0.70 24.44 5.32
C GLN A 168 0.66 23.04 4.71
N PRO A 169 0.61 21.99 5.55
CA PRO A 169 0.39 20.62 5.09
C PRO A 169 -1.05 20.45 4.58
N ASN A 170 -1.29 19.42 3.76
CA ASN A 170 -2.63 19.07 3.27
C ASN A 170 -3.62 18.79 4.42
N ALA A 171 -3.17 18.13 5.48
CA ALA A 171 -3.91 18.01 6.74
C ALA A 171 -2.91 17.89 7.89
N ASP A 172 -3.08 18.66 8.96
CA ASP A 172 -2.22 18.63 10.14
C ASP A 172 -2.78 17.74 11.26
N CYS A 173 -1.98 17.54 12.32
CA CYS A 173 -2.37 16.68 13.45
C CYS A 173 -3.66 17.18 14.11
N GLN A 174 -3.80 18.49 14.26
CA GLN A 174 -4.94 19.13 14.92
C GLN A 174 -6.25 19.01 14.12
N ALA A 175 -6.21 18.91 12.80
CA ALA A 175 -7.41 18.66 11.99
C ALA A 175 -8.06 17.31 12.31
N CYS A 176 -7.25 16.31 12.70
CA CYS A 176 -7.73 14.96 13.01
C CYS A 176 -7.87 14.67 14.52
N HIS A 177 -7.04 15.29 15.36
CA HIS A 177 -6.98 15.03 16.80
C HIS A 177 -7.57 16.16 17.66
N GLY A 178 -7.77 17.35 17.09
CA GLY A 178 -8.08 18.57 17.82
C GLY A 178 -6.82 19.28 18.33
N THR A 179 -7.01 20.50 18.86
CA THR A 179 -5.91 21.34 19.37
C THR A 179 -5.68 21.13 20.87
N HIS A 180 -6.65 21.50 21.71
CA HIS A 180 -6.57 21.38 23.17
C HIS A 180 -7.21 20.08 23.71
N TYR A 181 -8.11 19.46 22.96
CA TYR A 181 -8.92 18.33 23.44
C TYR A 181 -8.52 17.02 22.76
N VAL A 182 -7.24 16.68 22.87
CA VAL A 182 -6.67 15.45 22.29
C VAL A 182 -6.97 14.26 23.21
N PHE A 183 -8.20 13.74 23.13
CA PHE A 183 -8.61 12.57 23.91
C PHE A 183 -7.97 11.27 23.38
N PRO A 184 -7.81 10.24 24.22
CA PRO A 184 -7.43 8.90 23.75
C PRO A 184 -8.40 8.38 22.69
N SER A 185 -7.93 7.68 21.66
CA SER A 185 -8.78 7.19 20.55
C SER A 185 -9.89 6.21 20.99
N ALA A 186 -9.73 5.56 22.15
CA ALA A 186 -10.75 4.73 22.77
C ALA A 186 -11.94 5.54 23.33
N ASP A 187 -11.74 6.83 23.61
CA ASP A 187 -12.78 7.72 24.09
C ASP A 187 -13.68 8.17 22.93
N SER A 188 -14.99 8.03 23.08
CA SER A 188 -15.97 8.43 22.07
C SER A 188 -15.99 9.94 21.79
N ARG A 189 -15.43 10.75 22.69
CA ARG A 189 -15.29 12.21 22.52
C ARG A 189 -14.12 12.58 21.59
N ALA A 190 -13.18 11.66 21.35
CA ALA A 190 -12.02 11.93 20.52
C ALA A 190 -12.44 12.08 19.05
N LEU A 191 -11.88 13.08 18.36
CA LEU A 191 -11.99 13.16 16.90
C LEU A 191 -11.31 11.96 16.23
N SER A 192 -10.25 11.43 16.84
CA SER A 192 -9.56 10.22 16.42
C SER A 192 -10.30 8.91 16.77
N HIS A 193 -11.50 8.99 17.35
CA HIS A 193 -12.30 7.80 17.63
C HIS A 193 -12.71 7.14 16.30
N ARG A 194 -12.63 5.80 16.25
CA ARG A 194 -12.89 5.03 15.02
C ARG A 194 -14.23 5.39 14.37
N LEU A 195 -15.31 5.48 15.14
CA LEU A 195 -16.65 5.82 14.61
C LEU A 195 -16.82 7.28 14.20
N ALA A 196 -15.91 8.17 14.61
CA ALA A 196 -15.89 9.57 14.18
C ALA A 196 -15.14 9.77 12.85
N SER A 197 -14.38 8.76 12.41
CA SER A 197 -13.54 8.84 11.20
C SER A 197 -14.29 9.33 9.95
N PRO A 198 -15.50 8.84 9.60
CA PRO A 198 -16.21 9.34 8.41
C PRO A 198 -16.48 10.84 8.46
N GLN A 199 -16.85 11.36 9.62
CA GLN A 199 -17.14 12.79 9.82
C GLN A 199 -15.87 13.62 9.77
N VAL A 200 -14.78 13.16 10.38
CA VAL A 200 -13.49 13.86 10.38
C VAL A 200 -12.90 13.93 8.98
N CYS A 201 -12.76 12.79 8.30
CA CYS A 201 -12.24 12.74 6.94
C CYS A 201 -13.13 13.54 5.97
N GLY A 202 -14.45 13.44 6.15
CA GLY A 202 -15.43 14.09 5.28
C GLY A 202 -15.55 15.61 5.42
N GLN A 203 -14.84 16.24 6.37
CA GLN A 203 -14.71 17.70 6.40
C GLN A 203 -14.00 18.22 5.14
N CYS A 204 -13.02 17.45 4.64
CA CYS A 204 -12.29 17.75 3.41
C CYS A 204 -12.72 16.82 2.26
N HIS A 205 -12.90 15.53 2.52
CA HIS A 205 -13.27 14.52 1.52
C HIS A 205 -14.80 14.38 1.37
N THR A 206 -15.46 15.49 1.08
CA THR A 206 -16.93 15.60 1.06
C THR A 206 -17.60 14.65 0.06
N LYS A 207 -17.00 14.46 -1.12
CA LYS A 207 -17.48 13.52 -2.14
C LYS A 207 -17.44 12.07 -1.64
N ALA A 208 -16.30 11.64 -1.11
CA ALA A 208 -16.13 10.29 -0.56
C ALA A 208 -17.09 10.03 0.60
N LEU A 209 -17.29 11.02 1.48
CA LEU A 209 -18.26 10.91 2.57
C LEU A 209 -19.70 10.76 2.05
N ALA A 210 -20.07 11.50 1.01
CA ALA A 210 -21.40 11.40 0.42
C ALA A 210 -21.66 10.01 -0.18
N GLU A 211 -20.70 9.46 -0.93
CA GLU A 211 -20.73 8.10 -1.48
C GLU A 211 -20.77 7.05 -0.35
N TYR A 212 -19.85 7.15 0.61
CA TYR A 212 -19.75 6.24 1.76
C TYR A 212 -21.05 6.13 2.55
N ARG A 213 -21.75 7.24 2.78
CA ARG A 213 -23.04 7.25 3.49
C ARG A 213 -24.14 6.47 2.77
N GLY A 214 -24.04 6.33 1.44
CA GLY A 214 -24.95 5.53 0.61
C GLY A 214 -24.56 4.05 0.51
N SER A 215 -23.30 3.72 0.80
CA SER A 215 -22.78 2.36 0.71
C SER A 215 -23.33 1.40 1.76
N VAL A 216 -23.15 0.10 1.54
CA VAL A 216 -23.47 -0.96 2.51
C VAL A 216 -22.68 -0.82 3.81
N HIS A 217 -21.44 -0.33 3.76
CA HIS A 217 -20.62 -0.11 4.95
C HIS A 217 -21.16 1.07 5.79
N GLY A 218 -21.41 2.22 5.15
CA GLY A 218 -21.98 3.38 5.85
C GLY A 218 -23.40 3.13 6.37
N ALA A 219 -24.20 2.34 5.65
CA ALA A 219 -25.52 1.93 6.11
C ALA A 219 -25.44 0.99 7.33
N ALA A 220 -24.50 0.06 7.35
CA ALA A 220 -24.34 -0.90 8.44
C ALA A 220 -23.91 -0.25 9.76
N LEU A 221 -23.16 0.86 9.72
CA LEU A 221 -22.83 1.65 10.93
C LEU A 221 -24.07 2.17 11.68
N LYS A 222 -25.19 2.39 10.99
CA LYS A 222 -26.47 2.81 11.60
C LYS A 222 -27.23 1.65 12.25
N THR A 223 -26.81 0.42 12.00
CA THR A 223 -27.43 -0.82 12.52
C THR A 223 -26.39 -1.70 13.22
N PRO A 224 -25.78 -1.23 14.33
CA PRO A 224 -24.65 -1.91 14.96
C PRO A 224 -24.95 -3.34 15.47
N TRP A 225 -26.23 -3.67 15.68
CA TRP A 225 -26.65 -5.03 16.04
C TRP A 225 -26.45 -6.07 14.92
N LYS A 226 -26.14 -5.65 13.68
CA LYS A 226 -25.83 -6.55 12.56
C LYS A 226 -24.34 -6.88 12.44
N GLY A 227 -23.50 -6.33 13.33
CA GLY A 227 -22.05 -6.51 13.32
C GLY A 227 -21.28 -5.22 13.04
N GLU A 228 -19.96 -5.31 13.17
CA GLU A 228 -19.06 -4.21 12.86
C GLU A 228 -19.03 -3.94 11.34
N SER A 229 -18.77 -2.68 10.97
CA SER A 229 -18.64 -2.27 9.59
C SER A 229 -17.43 -1.36 9.38
N ALA A 230 -16.86 -1.39 8.18
CA ALA A 230 -15.65 -0.66 7.84
C ALA A 230 -15.90 0.85 7.82
N VAL A 231 -15.00 1.62 8.43
CA VAL A 231 -14.87 3.09 8.35
C VAL A 231 -13.67 3.48 7.47
N CYS A 232 -13.47 4.77 7.23
CA CYS A 232 -12.39 5.26 6.35
C CYS A 232 -11.00 4.75 6.77
N SER A 233 -10.72 4.71 8.08
CA SER A 233 -9.44 4.23 8.63
C SER A 233 -9.19 2.72 8.49
N ASP A 234 -10.21 1.93 8.17
CA ASP A 234 -10.07 0.48 8.02
C ASP A 234 -9.64 0.09 6.59
N CYS A 235 -9.88 0.95 5.61
CA CYS A 235 -9.49 0.71 4.21
C CYS A 235 -8.22 1.46 3.80
N HIS A 236 -8.00 2.65 4.37
CA HIS A 236 -6.79 3.45 4.16
C HIS A 236 -6.23 3.85 5.53
N THR A 237 -4.91 3.77 5.71
CA THR A 237 -4.29 4.09 6.99
C THR A 237 -4.38 5.60 7.27
N ALA A 238 -4.60 6.00 8.53
CA ALA A 238 -4.74 7.42 8.87
C ALA A 238 -3.41 8.20 8.81
N HIS A 239 -2.31 7.56 9.23
CA HIS A 239 -0.98 8.19 9.31
C HIS A 239 -0.05 7.79 8.17
N GLN A 240 -0.28 6.69 7.44
CA GLN A 240 0.58 6.26 6.32
C GLN A 240 -0.15 6.39 4.96
N ILE A 241 -1.04 7.38 4.84
CA ILE A 241 -1.85 7.54 3.63
C ILE A 241 -0.96 7.95 2.45
N SER A 242 -1.04 7.20 1.35
CA SER A 242 -0.23 7.39 0.15
C SER A 242 -1.09 7.83 -1.03
N ALA A 243 -0.43 8.31 -2.10
CA ALA A 243 -1.11 8.65 -3.33
C ALA A 243 -1.78 7.39 -3.93
N THR A 244 -3.02 7.55 -4.41
CA THR A 244 -3.88 6.46 -4.90
C THR A 244 -3.31 5.70 -6.09
N GLU A 245 -2.36 6.30 -6.81
CA GLU A 245 -1.75 5.73 -8.02
C GLU A 245 -0.54 4.83 -7.72
N GLY A 246 0.00 4.85 -6.50
CA GLY A 246 1.16 4.04 -6.14
C GLY A 246 0.84 2.53 -6.08
N LEU A 247 1.82 1.70 -6.45
CA LEU A 247 1.75 0.24 -6.28
C LEU A 247 1.40 -0.14 -4.83
N THR A 248 2.03 0.55 -3.86
CA THR A 248 1.78 0.36 -2.43
C THR A 248 0.32 0.63 -2.09
N ALA A 249 -0.24 1.77 -2.51
CA ALA A 249 -1.65 2.09 -2.26
C ALA A 249 -2.59 1.01 -2.81
N ARG A 250 -2.36 0.58 -4.06
CA ARG A 250 -3.19 -0.43 -4.72
C ARG A 250 -3.15 -1.80 -4.02
N ARG A 251 -1.98 -2.22 -3.53
CA ARG A 251 -1.83 -3.47 -2.74
C ARG A 251 -2.48 -3.36 -1.37
N VAL A 252 -2.18 -2.28 -0.65
CA VAL A 252 -2.74 -2.01 0.68
C VAL A 252 -4.25 -2.06 0.62
N ILE A 253 -4.90 -1.39 -0.33
CA ILE A 253 -6.37 -1.41 -0.46
C ILE A 253 -6.90 -2.82 -0.68
N THR A 254 -6.25 -3.61 -1.53
CA THR A 254 -6.64 -5.00 -1.80
C THR A 254 -6.51 -5.87 -0.54
N GLU A 255 -5.42 -5.71 0.21
CA GLU A 255 -5.20 -6.39 1.49
C GLU A 255 -6.22 -5.97 2.55
N GLN A 256 -6.52 -4.67 2.66
CA GLN A 256 -7.46 -4.15 3.66
C GLN A 256 -8.88 -4.72 3.48
N CYS A 257 -9.33 -4.94 2.23
CA CYS A 257 -10.58 -5.66 2.00
C CYS A 257 -10.56 -7.07 2.60
N GLY A 258 -9.43 -7.77 2.52
CA GLY A 258 -9.24 -9.13 3.02
C GLY A 258 -9.23 -9.27 4.54
N ASN A 259 -8.96 -8.19 5.28
CA ASN A 259 -9.02 -8.21 6.75
C ASN A 259 -10.42 -8.60 7.28
N CYS A 260 -11.47 -8.30 6.51
CA CYS A 260 -12.84 -8.75 6.78
C CYS A 260 -13.35 -9.77 5.75
N HIS A 261 -12.91 -9.68 4.49
CA HIS A 261 -13.36 -10.55 3.39
C HIS A 261 -12.28 -11.55 2.95
N ALA A 262 -11.75 -12.33 3.90
CA ALA A 262 -10.63 -13.24 3.66
C ALA A 262 -10.88 -14.25 2.52
N ASP A 263 -12.06 -14.86 2.47
CA ASP A 263 -12.41 -15.84 1.43
C ASP A 263 -12.53 -15.19 0.04
N ALA A 264 -13.06 -13.96 -0.02
CA ALA A 264 -13.16 -13.20 -1.26
C ALA A 264 -11.76 -12.77 -1.74
N LEU A 265 -10.88 -12.34 -0.83
CA LEU A 265 -9.49 -12.04 -1.16
C LEU A 265 -8.78 -13.29 -1.69
N SER A 266 -8.90 -14.43 -1.01
CA SER A 266 -8.25 -15.67 -1.44
C SER A 266 -8.70 -16.08 -2.85
N SER A 267 -10.00 -16.05 -3.11
CA SER A 267 -10.54 -16.43 -4.43
C SER A 267 -10.25 -15.40 -5.52
N TYR A 268 -10.16 -14.11 -5.18
CA TYR A 268 -9.65 -13.07 -6.08
C TYR A 268 -8.17 -13.29 -6.42
N MET A 269 -7.36 -13.67 -5.45
CA MET A 269 -5.92 -13.95 -5.66
C MET A 269 -5.67 -15.22 -6.48
N ASP A 270 -6.63 -16.15 -6.55
CA ASP A 270 -6.57 -17.26 -7.52
C ASP A 270 -6.88 -16.81 -8.96
N SER A 271 -7.51 -15.64 -9.14
CA SER A 271 -7.86 -15.11 -10.45
C SER A 271 -6.68 -14.40 -11.13
N TYR A 272 -6.72 -14.33 -12.45
CA TYR A 272 -5.74 -13.57 -13.23
C TYR A 272 -5.70 -12.08 -12.84
N HIS A 273 -6.87 -11.52 -12.48
CA HIS A 273 -6.96 -10.14 -12.03
C HIS A 273 -6.20 -9.92 -10.72
N GLY A 274 -6.40 -10.79 -9.72
CA GLY A 274 -5.70 -10.69 -8.44
C GLY A 274 -4.20 -10.90 -8.54
N GLN A 275 -3.77 -11.92 -9.27
CA GLN A 275 -2.34 -12.20 -9.46
C GLN A 275 -1.61 -11.02 -10.11
N LEU A 276 -2.16 -10.46 -11.20
CA LEU A 276 -1.54 -9.32 -11.85
C LEU A 276 -1.66 -8.04 -11.02
N ALA A 277 -2.79 -7.78 -10.37
CA ALA A 277 -2.95 -6.62 -9.50
C ALA A 277 -1.91 -6.63 -8.39
N TRP A 278 -1.66 -7.81 -7.81
CA TRP A 278 -0.65 -8.02 -6.80
C TRP A 278 0.76 -7.81 -7.35
N LEU A 279 1.08 -8.29 -8.55
CA LEU A 279 2.38 -8.07 -9.19
C LEU A 279 2.60 -6.63 -9.69
N GLY A 280 1.61 -5.76 -9.50
CA GLY A 280 1.69 -4.34 -9.84
C GLY A 280 1.17 -3.96 -11.21
N GLY A 281 0.29 -4.80 -11.77
CA GLY A 281 -0.51 -4.44 -12.91
C GLY A 281 -1.34 -3.19 -12.61
N GLU A 282 -1.19 -2.17 -13.45
CA GLU A 282 -1.98 -0.95 -13.35
C GLU A 282 -3.32 -1.12 -14.06
N LYS A 283 -3.30 -1.78 -15.24
CA LYS A 283 -4.44 -1.98 -16.14
C LYS A 283 -5.12 -3.31 -15.87
N VAL A 284 -5.47 -3.56 -14.62
CA VAL A 284 -6.12 -4.80 -14.19
C VAL A 284 -7.14 -4.49 -13.11
N ALA A 285 -8.28 -5.16 -13.17
CA ALA A 285 -9.37 -4.94 -12.24
C ALA A 285 -8.98 -5.35 -10.82
N LYS A 286 -9.30 -4.48 -9.87
CA LYS A 286 -9.18 -4.65 -8.42
C LYS A 286 -10.57 -4.71 -7.80
N CYS A 287 -10.62 -4.97 -6.50
CA CYS A 287 -11.88 -5.08 -5.76
C CYS A 287 -12.79 -3.86 -6.03
N TYR A 288 -12.23 -2.65 -5.93
CA TYR A 288 -12.97 -1.40 -6.08
C TYR A 288 -13.37 -1.07 -7.52
N ASP A 289 -12.70 -1.61 -8.54
CA ASP A 289 -13.07 -1.36 -9.95
C ASP A 289 -14.42 -2.01 -10.29
N CYS A 290 -14.74 -3.13 -9.62
CA CYS A 290 -16.02 -3.83 -9.76
C CYS A 290 -17.00 -3.47 -8.63
N HIS A 291 -16.55 -3.39 -7.38
CA HIS A 291 -17.43 -3.21 -6.22
C HIS A 291 -17.62 -1.76 -5.77
N GLU A 292 -16.97 -0.78 -6.41
CA GLU A 292 -16.93 0.65 -5.99
C GLU A 292 -16.34 0.85 -4.58
N ALA A 293 -15.26 1.64 -4.46
CA ALA A 293 -14.55 1.80 -3.18
C ALA A 293 -15.41 2.44 -2.08
N HIS A 294 -15.97 3.63 -2.36
CA HIS A 294 -16.76 4.38 -1.39
C HIS A 294 -18.26 4.20 -1.57
N ASP A 295 -18.74 3.73 -2.72
CA ASP A 295 -20.18 3.46 -2.97
C ASP A 295 -20.44 1.96 -3.12
N THR A 296 -19.85 1.15 -2.23
CA THR A 296 -20.04 -0.31 -2.27
C THR A 296 -21.50 -0.67 -2.05
N ARG A 297 -22.08 -1.40 -3.00
CA ARG A 297 -23.50 -1.78 -3.01
C ARG A 297 -23.67 -3.31 -3.00
N LYS A 298 -24.87 -3.76 -2.64
CA LYS A 298 -25.25 -5.16 -2.79
C LYS A 298 -25.35 -5.53 -4.27
N ILE A 299 -25.08 -6.78 -4.62
CA ILE A 299 -25.09 -7.25 -6.01
C ILE A 299 -26.49 -7.09 -6.63
N GLU A 300 -27.54 -7.21 -5.83
CA GLU A 300 -28.93 -7.08 -6.28
C GLU A 300 -29.36 -5.61 -6.50
N ASP A 301 -28.59 -4.64 -6.00
CA ASP A 301 -28.89 -3.22 -6.21
C ASP A 301 -28.72 -2.89 -7.71
N PRO A 302 -29.76 -2.35 -8.39
CA PRO A 302 -29.65 -1.94 -9.79
C PRO A 302 -28.53 -0.93 -10.05
N ALA A 303 -28.14 -0.12 -9.08
CA ALA A 303 -27.04 0.84 -9.24
C ALA A 303 -25.64 0.20 -9.07
N ALA A 304 -25.54 -1.04 -8.59
CA ALA A 304 -24.25 -1.71 -8.46
C ALA A 304 -23.65 -2.03 -9.84
N LYS A 305 -22.35 -1.80 -10.00
CA LYS A 305 -21.59 -2.21 -11.20
C LYS A 305 -21.63 -3.72 -11.44
N VAL A 306 -21.55 -4.50 -10.36
CA VAL A 306 -21.61 -5.96 -10.40
C VAL A 306 -23.04 -6.53 -10.52
N ASN A 307 -24.06 -5.68 -10.64
CA ASN A 307 -25.42 -6.15 -10.88
C ASN A 307 -25.48 -6.93 -12.21
N PRO A 308 -26.24 -8.06 -12.30
CA PRO A 308 -26.36 -8.83 -13.53
C PRO A 308 -26.71 -8.02 -14.79
N THR A 309 -27.48 -6.93 -14.67
CA THR A 309 -27.84 -6.07 -15.81
C THR A 309 -26.71 -5.13 -16.24
N HIS A 310 -25.76 -4.83 -15.36
CA HIS A 310 -24.63 -3.92 -15.60
C HIS A 310 -23.28 -4.61 -15.77
N LEU A 311 -23.16 -5.87 -15.35
CA LEU A 311 -21.90 -6.61 -15.33
C LEU A 311 -21.19 -6.62 -16.70
N LEU A 312 -21.94 -6.77 -17.79
CA LEU A 312 -21.35 -6.72 -19.14
C LEU A 312 -20.70 -5.36 -19.43
N LYS A 313 -21.38 -4.26 -19.07
CA LYS A 313 -20.88 -2.91 -19.25
C LYS A 313 -19.63 -2.67 -18.39
N THR A 314 -19.62 -3.18 -17.15
CA THR A 314 -18.44 -3.13 -16.27
C THR A 314 -17.27 -3.88 -16.88
N CYS A 315 -17.46 -5.09 -17.40
CA CYS A 315 -16.39 -5.80 -18.11
C CYS A 315 -15.90 -5.02 -19.34
N GLN A 316 -16.79 -4.34 -20.06
CA GLN A 316 -16.47 -3.52 -21.24
C GLN A 316 -15.70 -2.23 -20.93
N GLU A 317 -15.52 -1.86 -19.66
CA GLU A 317 -14.60 -0.77 -19.29
C GLU A 317 -13.17 -1.09 -19.75
N CYS A 318 -12.75 -2.36 -19.65
CA CYS A 318 -11.45 -2.83 -20.14
C CYS A 318 -11.58 -3.76 -21.35
N HIS A 319 -12.56 -4.67 -21.38
CA HIS A 319 -12.80 -5.63 -22.45
C HIS A 319 -13.83 -5.10 -23.46
N LYS A 320 -13.44 -4.14 -24.30
CA LYS A 320 -14.35 -3.42 -25.21
C LYS A 320 -15.23 -4.32 -26.10
N ASN A 321 -14.74 -5.50 -26.47
CA ASN A 321 -15.44 -6.47 -27.32
C ASN A 321 -16.08 -7.62 -26.52
N ALA A 322 -16.23 -7.49 -25.19
CA ALA A 322 -16.89 -8.50 -24.37
C ALA A 322 -18.34 -8.68 -24.80
N THR A 323 -18.76 -9.95 -24.91
CA THR A 323 -20.13 -10.34 -25.24
C THR A 323 -20.85 -10.86 -24.00
N THR A 324 -22.16 -11.12 -24.09
CA THR A 324 -22.92 -11.72 -22.98
C THR A 324 -22.40 -13.10 -22.55
N ARG A 325 -21.70 -13.83 -23.42
CA ARG A 325 -21.01 -15.07 -23.02
C ARG A 325 -19.79 -14.81 -22.15
N PHE A 326 -19.16 -13.64 -22.28
CA PHE A 326 -17.99 -13.26 -21.49
C PHE A 326 -18.32 -13.18 -20.00
N ILE A 327 -19.50 -12.67 -19.64
CA ILE A 327 -19.95 -12.55 -18.24
C ILE A 327 -20.38 -13.87 -17.60
N GLN A 328 -20.31 -15.00 -18.33
CA GLN A 328 -20.39 -16.33 -17.71
C GLN A 328 -19.08 -16.69 -16.97
N PHE A 329 -17.99 -15.97 -17.25
CA PHE A 329 -16.78 -16.04 -16.48
C PHE A 329 -17.04 -15.53 -15.06
N HIS A 330 -16.69 -16.33 -14.06
CA HIS A 330 -16.85 -15.99 -12.66
C HIS A 330 -15.55 -15.37 -12.15
N PRO A 331 -15.50 -14.05 -11.84
CA PRO A 331 -14.25 -13.34 -11.56
C PRO A 331 -13.47 -13.83 -10.33
N HIS A 332 -14.17 -14.48 -9.39
CA HIS A 332 -13.60 -15.01 -8.15
C HIS A 332 -13.94 -16.50 -7.98
N ALA A 333 -14.12 -17.24 -9.07
CA ALA A 333 -14.25 -18.70 -8.96
C ALA A 333 -12.91 -19.33 -8.58
N ASN A 334 -12.96 -20.34 -7.72
CA ASN A 334 -11.78 -21.05 -7.25
C ASN A 334 -11.97 -22.58 -7.39
N THR A 335 -10.85 -23.31 -7.30
CA THR A 335 -10.81 -24.77 -7.46
C THR A 335 -10.91 -25.54 -6.14
N ARG A 336 -11.15 -24.84 -5.02
CA ARG A 336 -11.13 -25.41 -3.66
C ARG A 336 -12.53 -25.61 -3.08
N ASP A 337 -13.52 -24.89 -3.61
CA ASP A 337 -14.92 -24.94 -3.18
C ASP A 337 -15.75 -25.85 -4.12
N PHE A 338 -16.08 -27.04 -3.64
CA PHE A 338 -16.90 -28.00 -4.40
C PHE A 338 -18.38 -27.59 -4.42
N ASP A 339 -18.88 -26.99 -3.35
CA ASP A 339 -20.31 -26.65 -3.21
C ASP A 339 -20.70 -25.54 -4.17
N LYS A 340 -19.80 -24.57 -4.37
CA LYS A 340 -20.01 -23.43 -5.28
C LYS A 340 -19.54 -23.70 -6.70
N TYR A 341 -18.45 -24.45 -6.89
CA TYR A 341 -17.81 -24.66 -8.19
C TYR A 341 -17.46 -26.15 -8.47
N PRO A 342 -18.45 -27.06 -8.50
CA PRO A 342 -18.19 -28.51 -8.55
C PRO A 342 -17.42 -28.94 -9.80
N ALA A 343 -17.76 -28.36 -10.98
CA ALA A 343 -17.08 -28.68 -12.23
C ALA A 343 -15.61 -28.24 -12.22
N LEU A 344 -15.33 -27.03 -11.72
CA LEU A 344 -13.98 -26.48 -11.66
C LEU A 344 -13.11 -27.26 -10.68
N TRP A 345 -13.68 -27.64 -9.53
CA TRP A 345 -13.03 -28.51 -8.55
C TRP A 345 -12.67 -29.87 -9.15
N LEU A 346 -13.61 -30.55 -9.82
CA LEU A 346 -13.40 -31.87 -10.43
C LEU A 346 -12.28 -31.83 -11.47
N VAL A 347 -12.30 -30.85 -12.36
CA VAL A 347 -11.27 -30.67 -13.39
C VAL A 347 -9.91 -30.42 -12.74
N ALA A 348 -9.84 -29.55 -11.73
CA ALA A 348 -8.58 -29.24 -11.05
C ALA A 348 -8.00 -30.46 -10.34
N LYS A 349 -8.80 -31.21 -9.57
CA LYS A 349 -8.36 -32.45 -8.90
C LYS A 349 -7.95 -33.52 -9.90
N GLY A 350 -8.70 -33.66 -11.00
CA GLY A 350 -8.36 -34.56 -12.10
C GLY A 350 -7.01 -34.22 -12.74
N MET A 351 -6.74 -32.94 -13.01
CA MET A 351 -5.48 -32.49 -13.57
C MET A 351 -4.30 -32.73 -12.61
N VAL A 352 -4.48 -32.45 -11.31
CA VAL A 352 -3.46 -32.72 -10.30
C VAL A 352 -3.16 -34.22 -10.22
N ALA A 353 -4.20 -35.07 -10.20
CA ALA A 353 -4.03 -36.52 -10.20
C ALA A 353 -3.29 -37.01 -11.45
N LEU A 354 -3.67 -36.51 -12.63
CA LEU A 354 -2.99 -36.81 -13.89
C LEU A 354 -1.50 -36.47 -13.83
N VAL A 355 -1.16 -35.25 -13.38
CA VAL A 355 0.24 -34.80 -13.26
C VAL A 355 1.02 -35.70 -12.29
N ILE A 356 0.44 -36.01 -11.12
CA ILE A 356 1.08 -36.89 -10.13
C ILE A 356 1.35 -38.28 -10.72
N ILE A 357 0.35 -38.89 -11.37
CA ILE A 357 0.47 -40.22 -11.97
C ILE A 357 1.55 -40.23 -13.06
N VAL A 358 1.53 -39.24 -13.96
CA VAL A 358 2.51 -39.12 -15.04
C VAL A 358 3.92 -38.96 -14.48
N LEU A 359 4.12 -38.07 -13.51
CA LEU A 359 5.43 -37.85 -12.90
C LEU A 359 5.94 -39.09 -12.18
N ILE A 360 5.10 -39.76 -11.37
CA ILE A 360 5.46 -41.02 -10.70
C ILE A 360 5.89 -42.07 -11.72
N PHE A 361 5.11 -42.25 -12.79
CA PHE A 361 5.41 -43.23 -13.83
C PHE A 361 6.75 -42.94 -14.51
N PHE A 362 6.96 -41.73 -15.03
CA PHE A 362 8.17 -41.39 -15.78
C PHE A 362 9.42 -41.30 -14.91
N TYR A 363 9.30 -40.81 -13.66
CA TYR A 363 10.43 -40.80 -12.73
C TYR A 363 10.80 -42.21 -12.28
N SER A 364 9.82 -43.06 -12.00
CA SER A 364 10.09 -44.48 -11.69
C SER A 364 10.74 -45.19 -12.87
N HIS A 365 10.22 -44.99 -14.09
CA HIS A 365 10.82 -45.54 -15.30
C HIS A 365 12.28 -45.08 -15.48
N SER A 366 12.54 -43.78 -15.34
CA SER A 366 13.88 -43.19 -15.48
C SER A 366 14.83 -43.68 -14.39
N LEU A 367 14.36 -43.80 -13.14
CA LEU A 367 15.13 -44.30 -12.01
C LEU A 367 15.48 -45.78 -12.18
N LEU A 368 14.52 -46.61 -12.63
CA LEU A 368 14.76 -48.01 -12.94
C LEU A 368 15.73 -48.17 -14.11
N TRP A 369 15.64 -47.34 -15.14
CA TRP A 369 16.58 -47.34 -16.25
C TRP A 369 17.98 -46.90 -15.83
N PHE A 370 18.09 -45.87 -14.98
CA PHE A 370 19.34 -45.43 -14.39
C PHE A 370 19.96 -46.52 -13.50
N TYR A 371 19.15 -47.14 -12.64
CA TYR A 371 19.56 -48.24 -11.77
C TYR A 371 20.06 -49.43 -12.59
N ARG A 372 19.32 -49.85 -13.61
CA ARG A 372 19.76 -50.90 -14.55
C ARG A 372 21.10 -50.53 -15.18
N SER A 373 21.22 -49.31 -15.73
CA SER A 373 22.43 -48.84 -16.39
C SER A 373 23.64 -48.80 -15.45
N TRP A 374 23.42 -48.41 -14.20
CA TRP A 374 24.43 -48.40 -13.15
C TRP A 374 24.86 -49.82 -12.77
N GLN A 375 23.91 -50.74 -12.59
CA GLN A 375 24.21 -52.16 -12.32
C GLN A 375 24.96 -52.81 -13.50
N THR A 376 24.56 -52.55 -14.74
CA THR A 376 25.26 -53.06 -15.93
C THR A 376 26.70 -52.54 -15.99
N ARG A 377 26.97 -51.29 -15.59
CA ARG A 377 28.34 -50.75 -15.49
C ARG A 377 29.16 -51.33 -14.34
N LYS A 378 28.53 -51.80 -13.28
CA LYS A 378 29.20 -52.49 -12.17
C LYS A 378 29.59 -53.92 -12.53
N ILE A 379 28.70 -54.63 -13.23
CA ILE A 379 28.91 -56.03 -13.63
C ILE A 379 29.86 -56.11 -14.84
N ASN A 380 29.75 -55.15 -15.78
CA ASN A 380 30.68 -55.03 -16.88
C ASN A 380 31.78 -54.02 -16.52
N HIS A 381 32.94 -54.50 -16.05
CA HIS A 381 34.21 -53.84 -16.38
C HIS A 381 34.24 -53.61 -17.90
N PRO A 382 34.91 -52.57 -18.45
CA PRO A 382 34.82 -52.23 -19.86
C PRO A 382 35.39 -53.36 -20.73
N HIS A 383 34.56 -54.36 -21.02
CA HIS A 383 34.70 -55.22 -22.17
C HIS A 383 34.33 -54.33 -23.36
N GLN A 384 35.30 -53.54 -23.78
CA GLN A 384 35.54 -53.40 -25.20
C GLN A 384 35.63 -54.85 -25.71
N ALA A 385 34.53 -55.39 -26.22
CA ALA A 385 34.66 -56.42 -27.22
C ALA A 385 35.67 -55.86 -28.24
N PRO A 386 36.79 -56.54 -28.55
CA PRO A 386 37.75 -56.02 -29.50
C PRO A 386 36.96 -55.65 -30.75
N LEU A 387 36.92 -54.36 -31.07
CA LEU A 387 36.35 -53.92 -32.33
C LEU A 387 37.09 -54.73 -33.39
N PRO A 388 36.41 -55.43 -34.30
CA PRO A 388 37.09 -56.17 -35.35
C PRO A 388 38.07 -55.20 -36.04
N ALA A 389 39.31 -55.64 -36.25
CA ALA A 389 40.49 -54.81 -36.56
C ALA A 389 40.42 -53.99 -37.86
N ASN A 390 39.25 -53.92 -38.49
CA ASN A 390 39.00 -53.26 -39.78
C ASN A 390 37.76 -52.35 -39.77
N ILE A 391 37.34 -51.85 -38.59
CA ILE A 391 36.36 -50.77 -38.52
C ILE A 391 37.11 -49.49 -38.22
N ASP A 392 37.17 -48.61 -39.22
CA ASP A 392 37.70 -47.27 -39.12
C ASP A 392 37.09 -46.53 -37.93
N THR A 393 37.87 -46.39 -36.85
CA THR A 393 37.46 -45.84 -35.56
C THR A 393 37.16 -44.32 -35.62
N HIS A 394 37.25 -43.72 -36.80
CA HIS A 394 37.01 -42.30 -37.05
C HIS A 394 35.62 -41.99 -37.65
N GLN A 395 34.71 -42.95 -37.75
CA GLN A 395 33.35 -42.67 -38.21
C GLN A 395 32.49 -42.02 -37.12
N HIS A 396 32.37 -40.69 -37.18
CA HIS A 396 31.43 -39.93 -36.35
C HIS A 396 30.01 -39.98 -36.96
N PHE A 397 29.05 -40.56 -36.23
CA PHE A 397 27.64 -40.55 -36.64
C PHE A 397 26.96 -39.23 -36.29
N GLN A 398 26.54 -38.46 -37.29
CA GLN A 398 25.71 -37.27 -37.07
C GLN A 398 24.27 -37.67 -36.70
N ARG A 399 23.96 -37.70 -35.39
CA ARG A 399 22.61 -38.06 -34.91
C ARG A 399 21.51 -37.07 -35.34
N PHE A 400 21.80 -35.76 -35.28
CA PHE A 400 20.88 -34.71 -35.69
C PHE A 400 21.59 -33.68 -36.57
N SER A 401 20.95 -33.31 -37.69
CA SER A 401 21.42 -32.21 -38.53
C SER A 401 21.27 -30.86 -37.82
N TRP A 402 22.02 -29.87 -38.27
CA TRP A 402 22.05 -28.54 -37.64
C TRP A 402 20.66 -27.89 -37.46
N PRO A 403 19.75 -27.89 -38.46
CA PRO A 403 18.40 -27.32 -38.29
C PRO A 403 17.59 -27.97 -37.17
N TRP A 404 17.72 -29.29 -36.99
CA TRP A 404 17.02 -30.01 -35.91
C TRP A 404 17.58 -29.67 -34.54
N ARG A 405 18.89 -29.39 -34.44
CA ARG A 405 19.50 -28.94 -33.18
C ARG A 405 19.00 -27.56 -32.79
N VAL A 406 18.94 -26.63 -33.75
CA VAL A 406 18.40 -25.28 -33.53
C VAL A 406 16.94 -25.35 -33.10
N ASN A 407 16.11 -26.13 -33.81
CA ASN A 407 14.70 -26.33 -33.44
C ASN A 407 14.54 -26.89 -32.02
N HIS A 408 15.38 -27.86 -31.62
CA HIS A 408 15.37 -28.38 -30.26
C HIS A 408 15.74 -27.33 -29.22
N TRP A 409 16.77 -26.52 -29.48
CA TRP A 409 17.14 -25.42 -28.58
C TRP A 409 16.02 -24.37 -28.46
N LEU A 410 15.39 -24.00 -29.57
CA LEU A 410 14.24 -23.09 -29.56
C LEU A 410 13.07 -23.67 -28.74
N LEU A 411 12.78 -24.96 -28.91
CA LEU A 411 11.75 -25.64 -28.13
C LEU A 411 12.08 -25.68 -26.64
N ALA A 412 13.32 -26.05 -26.27
CA ALA A 412 13.73 -26.12 -24.88
C ALA A 412 13.68 -24.75 -24.20
N LEU A 413 14.27 -23.72 -24.82
CA LEU A 413 14.31 -22.36 -24.28
C LEU A 413 12.91 -21.73 -24.19
N SER A 414 12.05 -21.97 -25.18
CA SER A 414 10.66 -21.47 -25.14
C SER A 414 9.87 -22.12 -24.01
N VAL A 415 9.95 -23.44 -23.82
CA VAL A 415 9.29 -24.12 -22.69
C VAL A 415 9.81 -23.62 -21.34
N MET A 416 11.12 -23.51 -21.17
CA MET A 416 11.71 -23.00 -19.94
C MET A 416 11.23 -21.58 -19.63
N THR A 417 11.16 -20.72 -20.66
CA THR A 417 10.68 -19.34 -20.53
C THR A 417 9.18 -19.31 -20.18
N LEU A 418 8.35 -20.13 -20.82
CA LEU A 418 6.92 -20.25 -20.55
C LEU A 418 6.65 -20.70 -19.12
N VAL A 419 7.37 -21.73 -18.65
CA VAL A 419 7.26 -22.23 -17.28
C VAL A 419 7.72 -21.16 -16.29
N PHE A 420 8.86 -20.53 -16.51
CA PHE A 420 9.39 -19.51 -15.60
C PHE A 420 8.46 -18.30 -15.47
N THR A 421 8.01 -17.75 -16.60
CA THR A 421 7.08 -16.61 -16.62
C THR A 421 5.69 -16.98 -16.11
N GLY A 422 5.20 -18.19 -16.40
CA GLY A 422 3.92 -18.68 -15.90
C GLY A 422 3.90 -18.92 -14.39
N MET A 423 4.95 -19.56 -13.85
CA MET A 423 5.11 -19.79 -12.42
C MET A 423 5.22 -18.47 -11.65
N THR A 424 5.87 -17.46 -12.24
CA THR A 424 5.96 -16.12 -11.63
C THR A 424 4.57 -15.51 -11.40
N VAL A 425 3.63 -15.68 -12.34
CA VAL A 425 2.26 -15.18 -12.18
C VAL A 425 1.44 -16.06 -11.22
N MET A 426 1.60 -17.38 -11.32
CA MET A 426 0.87 -18.33 -10.47
C MET A 426 1.19 -18.17 -8.97
N TYR A 427 2.41 -17.76 -8.64
CA TYR A 427 2.88 -17.53 -7.26
C TYR A 427 3.14 -16.04 -7.01
N ALA A 428 2.21 -15.19 -7.45
CA ALA A 428 2.32 -13.73 -7.43
C ALA A 428 2.66 -13.13 -6.05
N ASP A 429 2.19 -13.75 -4.97
CA ASP A 429 2.39 -13.34 -3.59
C ASP A 429 3.76 -13.69 -3.03
N SER A 430 4.52 -14.55 -3.71
CA SER A 430 5.84 -14.98 -3.26
C SER A 430 6.93 -13.93 -3.51
N LEU A 431 7.90 -13.87 -2.59
CA LEU A 431 9.01 -12.90 -2.66
C LEU A 431 9.87 -13.06 -3.93
N TRP A 432 10.05 -14.29 -4.42
CA TRP A 432 10.85 -14.54 -5.61
C TRP A 432 10.11 -14.08 -6.87
N ALA A 433 8.80 -14.30 -6.96
CA ALA A 433 7.99 -13.84 -8.09
C ALA A 433 7.98 -12.32 -8.20
N LEU A 434 7.83 -11.63 -7.06
CA LEU A 434 7.90 -10.17 -7.02
C LEU A 434 9.24 -9.64 -7.55
N LYS A 435 10.35 -10.22 -7.08
CA LYS A 435 11.70 -9.84 -7.56
C LYS A 435 11.86 -10.13 -9.05
N THR A 436 11.38 -11.28 -9.52
CA THR A 436 11.43 -11.63 -10.94
C THR A 436 10.66 -10.62 -11.79
N VAL A 437 9.45 -10.24 -11.41
CA VAL A 437 8.67 -9.24 -12.17
C VAL A 437 9.37 -7.89 -12.19
N ILE A 438 9.98 -7.46 -11.09
CA ILE A 438 10.76 -6.21 -11.04
C ILE A 438 11.95 -6.29 -12.01
N ILE A 439 12.71 -7.40 -12.00
CA ILE A 439 13.85 -7.62 -12.90
C ILE A 439 13.42 -7.63 -14.37
N LEU A 440 12.26 -8.21 -14.68
CA LEU A 440 11.70 -8.24 -16.03
C LEU A 440 11.11 -6.88 -16.46
N GLY A 441 11.11 -5.87 -15.58
CA GLY A 441 10.59 -4.52 -15.88
C GLY A 441 9.06 -4.41 -15.79
N GLY A 442 8.43 -5.27 -14.99
CA GLY A 442 6.99 -5.22 -14.70
C GLY A 442 6.17 -6.36 -15.32
N PRO A 443 4.90 -6.49 -14.92
CA PRO A 443 4.04 -7.59 -15.34
C PRO A 443 3.72 -7.56 -16.85
N GLU A 444 3.69 -6.37 -17.45
CA GLU A 444 3.44 -6.18 -18.88
C GLU A 444 4.57 -6.75 -19.76
N ASN A 445 5.83 -6.52 -19.34
CA ASN A 445 7.00 -7.10 -19.98
C ASN A 445 7.04 -8.62 -19.79
N ALA A 446 6.77 -9.11 -18.58
CA ALA A 446 6.69 -10.55 -18.31
C ALA A 446 5.64 -11.24 -19.21
N ALA A 447 4.48 -10.63 -19.39
CA ALA A 447 3.43 -11.12 -20.29
C ALA A 447 3.88 -11.11 -21.77
N THR A 448 4.60 -10.08 -22.19
CA THR A 448 5.13 -9.97 -23.56
C THR A 448 6.17 -11.07 -23.83
N ILE A 449 7.12 -11.27 -22.91
CA ILE A 449 8.11 -12.36 -22.98
C ILE A 449 7.40 -13.72 -23.06
N HIS A 450 6.38 -13.94 -22.23
CA HIS A 450 5.59 -15.17 -22.25
C HIS A 450 4.94 -15.42 -23.62
N ARG A 451 4.31 -14.40 -24.22
CA ARG A 451 3.67 -14.50 -25.54
C ARG A 451 4.68 -14.79 -26.65
N ILE A 452 5.85 -14.13 -26.64
CA ILE A 452 6.93 -14.39 -27.61
C ILE A 452 7.39 -15.85 -27.49
N ALA A 453 7.64 -16.33 -26.26
CA ALA A 453 8.00 -17.72 -26.02
C ALA A 453 6.91 -18.69 -26.51
N ALA A 454 5.62 -18.35 -26.32
CA ALA A 454 4.50 -19.15 -26.79
C ALA A 454 4.46 -19.25 -28.32
N VAL A 455 4.68 -18.14 -29.03
CA VAL A 455 4.74 -18.12 -30.50
C VAL A 455 5.92 -18.94 -31.02
N ILE A 456 7.10 -18.80 -30.40
CA ILE A 456 8.28 -19.61 -30.74
C ILE A 456 7.99 -21.11 -30.53
N PHE A 457 7.40 -21.46 -29.38
CA PHE A 457 7.03 -22.84 -29.04
C PHE A 457 6.05 -23.43 -30.06
N LEU A 458 4.96 -22.72 -30.36
CA LEU A 458 3.94 -23.16 -31.34
C LEU A 458 4.55 -23.29 -32.74
N THR A 459 5.39 -22.34 -33.16
CA THR A 459 6.06 -22.39 -34.46
C THR A 459 7.02 -23.57 -34.55
N ALA A 460 7.80 -23.83 -33.49
CA ALA A 460 8.73 -24.97 -33.43
C ALA A 460 7.98 -26.31 -33.50
N ILE A 461 6.85 -26.44 -32.80
CA ILE A 461 6.04 -27.67 -32.84
C ILE A 461 5.36 -27.85 -34.19
N LEU A 462 4.67 -26.82 -34.70
CA LEU A 462 3.97 -26.91 -35.98
C LEU A 462 4.94 -27.16 -37.13
N GLY A 463 6.10 -26.48 -37.13
CA GLY A 463 7.17 -26.72 -38.10
C GLY A 463 7.71 -28.15 -38.03
N HIS A 464 7.90 -28.69 -36.82
CA HIS A 464 8.31 -30.07 -36.61
C HIS A 464 7.28 -31.07 -37.17
N LEU A 465 5.99 -30.87 -36.86
CA LEU A 465 4.90 -31.70 -37.35
C LEU A 465 4.80 -31.64 -38.88
N LEU A 466 4.84 -30.45 -39.48
CA LEU A 466 4.82 -30.28 -40.93
C LEU A 466 6.00 -30.98 -41.61
N ALA A 467 7.21 -30.87 -41.06
CA ALA A 467 8.38 -31.57 -41.60
C ALA A 467 8.26 -33.10 -41.50
N LEU A 468 7.68 -33.62 -40.41
CA LEU A 468 7.37 -35.05 -40.27
C LEU A 468 6.32 -35.49 -41.29
N PHE A 469 5.21 -34.76 -41.41
CA PHE A 469 4.15 -35.05 -42.38
C PHE A 469 4.67 -35.00 -43.82
N TYR A 470 5.48 -34.01 -44.17
CA TYR A 470 6.10 -33.91 -45.48
C TYR A 470 6.99 -35.13 -45.79
N LYS A 471 7.85 -35.53 -44.84
CA LYS A 471 8.68 -36.74 -44.99
C LYS A 471 7.84 -38.02 -45.10
N LEU A 472 6.76 -38.13 -44.32
CA LEU A 472 5.84 -39.26 -44.39
C LEU A 472 5.15 -39.34 -45.76
N ILE A 473 4.68 -38.22 -46.29
CA ILE A 473 4.04 -38.15 -47.62
C ILE A 473 5.04 -38.50 -48.73
N LEU A 474 6.26 -37.97 -48.69
CA LEU A 474 7.31 -38.31 -49.65
C LEU A 474 7.65 -39.80 -49.61
N ARG A 475 7.83 -40.39 -48.41
CA ARG A 475 8.10 -41.83 -48.27
C ARG A 475 6.95 -42.69 -48.76
N ARG A 476 5.71 -42.25 -48.57
CA ARG A 476 4.52 -42.92 -49.11
C ARG A 476 4.48 -42.88 -50.63
N ARG A 477 4.82 -41.73 -51.24
CA ARG A 477 4.94 -41.59 -52.70
C ARG A 477 6.06 -42.44 -53.30
N GLN A 478 7.14 -42.66 -52.55
CA GLN A 478 8.27 -43.51 -52.96
C GLN A 478 8.06 -45.01 -52.69
N GLY A 479 6.88 -45.44 -52.24
CA GLY A 479 6.56 -46.87 -52.01
C GLY A 479 7.23 -47.50 -50.77
N ASN A 480 7.99 -46.73 -49.98
CA ASN A 480 8.82 -47.23 -48.88
C ASN A 480 8.21 -47.02 -47.47
N PHE A 481 6.90 -46.80 -47.38
CA PHE A 481 6.25 -46.47 -46.11
C PHE A 481 5.53 -47.68 -45.49
N ALA A 482 6.07 -48.20 -44.39
CA ALA A 482 5.43 -49.21 -43.54
C ALA A 482 5.19 -48.64 -42.13
N TRP A 483 3.93 -48.63 -41.67
CA TRP A 483 3.51 -48.11 -40.35
C TRP A 483 4.21 -48.80 -39.17
N PHE A 484 4.57 -50.08 -39.33
CA PHE A 484 5.20 -50.92 -38.32
C PHE A 484 6.47 -51.62 -38.85
N GLY A 485 7.23 -50.96 -39.72
CA GLY A 485 8.51 -51.49 -40.20
C GLY A 485 9.60 -51.43 -39.14
N TYR A 486 10.38 -52.51 -38.99
CA TYR A 486 11.58 -52.57 -38.15
C TYR A 486 12.68 -51.64 -38.69
N TYR A 487 12.56 -50.32 -38.48
CA TYR A 487 13.63 -49.37 -38.76
C TYR A 487 14.57 -49.20 -37.56
N HIS A 488 15.09 -50.31 -37.00
CA HIS A 488 16.11 -50.22 -35.97
C HIS A 488 17.53 -50.02 -36.51
N VAL A 489 17.72 -50.05 -37.83
CA VAL A 489 19.02 -49.75 -38.43
C VAL A 489 18.81 -48.86 -39.64
N ILE A 490 19.34 -47.65 -39.55
CA ILE A 490 19.51 -46.72 -40.66
C ILE A 490 20.36 -47.46 -41.72
N LYS A 491 19.74 -48.04 -42.76
CA LYS A 491 20.46 -48.28 -44.02
C LYS A 491 20.68 -46.92 -44.65
N MET A 492 21.86 -46.33 -44.42
CA MET A 492 22.35 -45.24 -45.25
C MET A 492 22.66 -45.85 -46.62
N LEU A 493 21.91 -45.42 -47.64
CA LEU A 493 22.34 -45.60 -49.02
C LEU A 493 23.59 -44.76 -49.24
N PRO A 494 24.63 -45.28 -49.91
CA PRO A 494 25.79 -44.50 -50.29
C PRO A 494 25.43 -43.69 -51.54
N THR A 495 25.53 -42.36 -51.45
CA THR A 495 25.92 -41.46 -52.55
C THR A 495 26.40 -40.15 -51.95
#